data_AF-A0A9X1UP86-F1
#
_entry.id   AF-A0A9X1UP86-F1
#
_cell.length_a   1.000
_cell.length_b   1.000
_cell.length_c   1.000
_cell.angle_alpha   90.00
_cell.angle_beta   90.00
_cell.angle_gamma   90.00
#
_symmetry.space_group_name_H-M   'P 1'
#
loop_
_entity.id
_entity.type
_entity.pdbx_description
1 polymer ?
#
loop_
_entity_poly.entity_id
_entity_poly.type
_entity_poly.pdbx_seq_one_letter_code
_entity_poly.pdbx_strand_id
1 'polypeptide(L)'
;MKHAHMLMALILIALFLWQAVLVFTAPKGQGLPKSAKIGAHLMYALVILTGAVTAMPLFGAGIVPHWLIAKMVLLIVAISATVKATRQTTTPNQAKIGMLIAFIAYIGILTLAFVKPLNLF
;
A
#
# COMPACT_ATOMS: atom_id res chain seq x y z
N MET A 1 -0.24 -7.59 -18.72
CA MET A 1 0.26 -7.27 -17.36
C MET A 1 -0.64 -6.34 -16.54
N LYS A 2 -1.27 -5.32 -17.13
CA LYS A 2 -2.09 -4.34 -16.39
C LYS A 2 -3.19 -4.96 -15.50
N HIS A 3 -3.98 -5.89 -16.03
CA HIS A 3 -5.06 -6.54 -15.27
C HIS A 3 -4.53 -7.37 -14.08
N ALA A 4 -3.40 -8.06 -14.27
CA ALA A 4 -2.75 -8.81 -13.20
C ALA A 4 -2.24 -7.87 -12.08
N HIS A 5 -1.59 -6.76 -12.44
CA HIS A 5 -1.17 -5.76 -11.46
C HIS A 5 -2.35 -5.17 -10.68
N MET A 6 -3.46 -4.86 -11.36
CA MET A 6 -4.69 -4.37 -10.71
C MET A 6 -5.26 -5.39 -9.72
N LEU A 7 -5.31 -6.67 -10.10
CA LEU A 7 -5.74 -7.74 -9.19
C LEU A 7 -4.86 -7.80 -7.94
N MET A 8 -3.53 -7.73 -8.11
CA MET A 8 -2.61 -7.73 -6.97
C MET A 8 -2.79 -6.51 -6.07
N ALA A 9 -3.02 -5.33 -6.65
CA ALA A 9 -3.30 -4.11 -5.89
C ALA A 9 -4.62 -4.23 -5.09
N LEU A 10 -5.66 -4.82 -5.67
CA LEU A 10 -6.93 -5.06 -4.98
C LEU A 10 -6.79 -6.06 -3.82
N ILE A 11 -6.07 -7.17 -4.04
CA ILE A 11 -5.79 -8.15 -2.99
C ILE A 11 -4.99 -7.48 -1.85
N LEU A 12 -4.02 -6.64 -2.19
CA LEU A 12 -3.24 -5.91 -1.19
C LEU A 12 -4.11 -4.98 -0.35
N ILE A 13 -5.02 -4.22 -0.99
CA ILE A 13 -5.97 -3.35 -0.28
C ILE A 13 -6.90 -4.17 0.61
N ALA A 14 -7.42 -5.31 0.14
CA ALA A 14 -8.27 -6.20 0.94
C ALA A 14 -7.52 -6.74 2.17
N LEU A 15 -6.26 -7.16 2.01
CA LEU A 15 -5.41 -7.58 3.13
C LEU A 15 -5.19 -6.43 4.12
N PHE A 16 -4.91 -5.23 3.62
CA PHE A 16 -4.76 -4.05 4.48
C PHE A 16 -6.06 -3.77 5.28
N LEU A 17 -7.22 -3.80 4.63
CA LEU A 17 -8.50 -3.59 5.30
C LEU A 17 -8.76 -4.64 6.39
N TRP A 18 -8.43 -5.91 6.12
CA TRP A 18 -8.52 -6.96 7.13
C TRP A 18 -7.59 -6.68 8.32
N GLN A 19 -6.34 -6.32 8.07
CA GLN A 19 -5.38 -5.95 9.13
C GLN A 19 -5.85 -4.73 9.93
N ALA A 20 -6.42 -3.73 9.27
CA ALA A 20 -6.97 -2.55 9.91
C ALA A 20 -8.11 -2.93 10.85
N VAL A 21 -9.09 -3.73 10.39
CA VAL A 21 -10.18 -4.23 11.23
C VAL A 21 -9.62 -4.91 12.49
N LEU A 22 -8.65 -5.81 12.34
CA LEU A 22 -8.02 -6.47 13.49
C LEU A 22 -7.36 -5.47 14.45
N VAL A 23 -6.65 -4.45 13.96
CA VAL A 23 -6.04 -3.42 14.82
C VAL A 23 -7.09 -2.59 15.57
N PHE A 24 -8.26 -2.32 14.96
CA PHE A 24 -9.30 -1.52 15.59
C PHE A 24 -10.19 -2.31 16.55
N THR A 25 -10.40 -3.60 16.31
CA THR A 25 -11.39 -4.42 17.05
C THR A 25 -10.77 -5.45 17.98
N ALA A 26 -9.51 -5.85 17.80
CA ALA A 26 -8.94 -6.94 18.59
C ALA A 26 -8.79 -6.54 20.08
N PRO A 27 -9.11 -7.47 21.02
CA PRO A 27 -8.79 -7.32 22.43
C PRO A 27 -7.31 -7.02 22.66
N LYS A 28 -7.00 -6.22 23.69
CA LYS A 28 -5.61 -5.88 24.05
C LYS A 28 -4.77 -7.16 24.18
N GLY A 29 -3.65 -7.22 23.46
CA GLY A 29 -2.71 -8.35 23.50
C GLY A 29 -2.91 -9.40 22.41
N GLN A 30 -4.02 -9.38 21.66
CA GLN A 30 -4.20 -10.27 20.52
C GLN A 30 -3.47 -9.69 19.31
N GLY A 31 -2.25 -10.19 19.06
CA GLY A 31 -1.45 -9.77 17.90
C GLY A 31 -2.04 -10.25 16.57
N LEU A 32 -1.65 -9.60 15.48
CA LEU A 32 -2.05 -10.03 14.13
C LEU A 32 -1.59 -11.46 13.82
N PRO A 33 -2.43 -12.26 13.11
CA PRO A 33 -2.05 -13.61 12.70
C PRO A 33 -0.84 -13.57 11.75
N LYS A 34 0.03 -14.57 11.86
CA LYS A 34 1.25 -14.68 11.02
C LYS A 34 0.92 -14.67 9.53
N SER A 35 -0.18 -15.32 9.12
CA SER A 35 -0.66 -15.36 7.75
C SER A 35 -0.93 -13.97 7.17
N ALA A 36 -1.56 -13.07 7.94
CA ALA A 36 -1.81 -11.71 7.48
C ALA A 36 -0.51 -10.92 7.26
N LYS A 37 0.50 -11.13 8.12
CA LYS A 37 1.81 -10.45 7.99
C LYS A 37 2.60 -10.94 6.78
N ILE A 38 2.66 -12.26 6.59
CA ILE A 38 3.35 -12.89 5.46
C ILE A 38 2.66 -12.53 4.14
N GLY A 39 1.33 -12.64 4.11
CA GLY A 39 0.52 -12.28 2.95
C GLY A 39 0.76 -10.82 2.53
N ALA A 40 0.78 -9.88 3.47
CA ALA A 40 1.06 -8.48 3.15
C ALA A 40 2.46 -8.27 2.57
N HIS A 41 3.51 -8.90 3.13
CA HIS A 41 4.87 -8.77 2.60
C HIS A 41 5.00 -9.34 1.18
N LEU A 42 4.41 -10.52 0.94
CA LEU A 42 4.37 -11.11 -0.39
C LEU A 42 3.65 -10.20 -1.38
N MET A 43 2.48 -9.65 -0.98
CA MET A 43 1.71 -8.77 -1.84
C MET A 43 2.41 -7.44 -2.12
N TYR A 44 3.15 -6.88 -1.15
CA TYR A 44 4.00 -5.72 -1.40
C TYR A 44 5.04 -6.01 -2.47
N ALA A 45 5.75 -7.14 -2.37
CA ALA A 45 6.72 -7.55 -3.37
C ALA A 45 6.07 -7.71 -4.76
N LEU A 46 4.94 -8.42 -4.84
CA LEU A 46 4.24 -8.64 -6.10
C LEU A 46 3.73 -7.33 -6.74
N VAL A 47 3.15 -6.42 -5.94
CA VAL A 47 2.67 -5.13 -6.43
C VAL A 47 3.83 -4.26 -6.93
N ILE A 48 4.96 -4.23 -6.21
CA ILE A 48 6.15 -3.50 -6.63
C ILE A 48 6.70 -4.06 -7.95
N LEU A 49 6.86 -5.39 -8.03
CA LEU A 49 7.48 -6.05 -9.18
C LEU A 49 6.60 -5.95 -10.43
N THR A 50 5.30 -6.23 -10.31
CA THR A 50 4.35 -6.07 -11.41
C THR A 50 4.12 -4.60 -11.79
N GLY A 51 4.21 -3.68 -10.83
CA GLY A 51 4.13 -2.24 -11.04
C GLY A 51 5.33 -1.72 -11.83
N ALA A 52 6.54 -2.15 -11.48
CA ALA A 52 7.76 -1.83 -12.22
C ALA A 52 7.68 -2.29 -13.68
N VAL A 53 7.28 -3.54 -13.93
CA VAL A 53 7.06 -4.07 -15.29
C VAL A 53 6.02 -3.26 -16.05
N THR A 54 4.92 -2.88 -15.40
CA THR A 54 3.86 -2.07 -16.04
C THR A 54 4.32 -0.64 -16.33
N ALA A 55 5.27 -0.11 -15.54
CA ALA A 55 5.83 1.22 -15.70
C ALA A 55 6.99 1.29 -16.70
N MET A 56 7.65 0.17 -17.05
CA MET A 56 8.79 0.12 -17.98
C MET A 56 8.60 0.95 -19.27
N PRO A 57 7.46 0.89 -19.97
CA PRO A 57 7.27 1.67 -21.21
C PRO A 57 7.33 3.19 -21.00
N LEU A 58 7.02 3.68 -19.79
CA LEU A 58 7.03 5.11 -19.46
C LEU A 58 8.46 5.66 -19.36
N PHE A 59 9.43 4.82 -18.97
CA PHE A 59 10.83 5.23 -18.90
C PHE A 59 11.47 5.37 -20.30
N GLY A 60 11.01 4.57 -21.27
CA GLY A 60 11.47 4.66 -22.66
C GLY A 60 11.06 5.96 -23.37
N ALA A 61 10.04 6.67 -22.86
CA ALA A 61 9.54 7.92 -23.43
C ALA A 61 10.26 9.18 -22.90
N GLY A 62 11.31 9.02 -22.07
CA GLY A 62 12.15 10.13 -21.58
C GLY A 62 11.52 11.04 -20.52
N ILE A 63 10.24 10.84 -20.15
CA ILE A 63 9.54 11.63 -19.13
C ILE A 63 8.86 10.68 -18.15
N VAL A 64 9.37 10.62 -16.91
CA VAL A 64 8.71 9.89 -15.81
C VAL A 64 7.56 10.76 -15.29
N PRO A 65 6.30 10.31 -15.39
CA PRO A 65 5.18 11.14 -14.96
C PRO A 65 5.20 11.39 -13.45
N HIS A 66 4.90 12.62 -13.02
CA HIS A 66 4.92 13.00 -11.60
C HIS A 66 3.93 12.16 -10.77
N TRP A 67 2.78 11.79 -11.33
CA TRP A 67 1.81 10.92 -10.66
C TRP A 67 2.36 9.52 -10.38
N LEU A 68 3.31 9.03 -11.18
CA LEU A 68 3.95 7.73 -10.96
C LEU A 68 4.90 7.82 -9.76
N ILE A 69 5.70 8.89 -9.68
CA ILE A 69 6.60 9.15 -8.54
C ILE A 69 5.77 9.28 -7.26
N ALA A 70 4.70 10.07 -7.29
CA ALA A 70 3.80 10.24 -6.15
C ALA A 70 3.19 8.90 -5.68
N LYS A 71 2.79 8.01 -6.60
CA LYS A 71 2.34 6.65 -6.22
C LYS A 71 3.41 5.85 -5.50
N MET A 72 4.67 5.92 -5.95
CA MET A 72 5.77 5.20 -5.31
C MET A 72 6.02 5.71 -3.89
N VAL A 73 6.00 7.03 -3.70
CA VAL A 73 6.13 7.64 -2.36
C VAL A 73 4.97 7.22 -1.46
N LEU A 74 3.73 7.31 -1.94
CA LEU A 74 2.56 6.87 -1.17
C LEU A 74 2.59 5.38 -0.85
N LEU A 75 3.11 4.54 -1.75
CA LEU A 75 3.28 3.11 -1.50
C LEU A 75 4.29 2.86 -0.37
N ILE A 76 5.42 3.58 -0.37
CA ILE A 76 6.41 3.51 0.71
C ILE A 76 5.78 3.93 2.05
N VAL A 77 4.99 5.00 2.05
CA VAL A 77 4.24 5.46 3.23
C VAL A 77 3.26 4.40 3.71
N ALA A 78 2.46 3.83 2.81
CA ALA A 78 1.48 2.79 3.14
C ALA A 78 2.15 1.55 3.75
N ILE A 79 3.24 1.07 3.16
CA ILE A 79 4.02 -0.07 3.67
C ILE A 79 4.58 0.26 5.05
N SER A 80 5.28 1.39 5.19
CA SER A 80 5.97 1.75 6.43
C SER A 80 4.99 1.93 7.59
N ALA A 81 3.87 2.63 7.34
CA ALA A 81 2.84 2.85 8.34
C ALA A 81 2.15 1.54 8.75
N THR A 82 1.83 0.66 7.80
CA THR A 82 1.23 -0.65 8.08
C THR A 82 2.18 -1.57 8.85
N VAL A 83 3.47 -1.63 8.45
CA VAL A 83 4.49 -2.43 9.15
C VAL A 83 4.68 -1.95 10.58
N LYS A 84 4.71 -0.62 10.80
CA LYS A 84 4.79 -0.06 12.16
C LYS A 84 3.52 -0.37 12.95
N ALA A 85 2.33 -0.19 12.37
CA ALA A 85 1.06 -0.41 13.03
C ALA A 85 0.82 -1.87 13.46
N THR A 86 1.37 -2.83 12.71
CA THR A 86 1.18 -4.27 12.95
C THR A 86 2.29 -4.91 13.78
N ARG A 87 3.29 -4.12 14.20
CA ARG A 87 4.38 -4.58 15.08
C ARG A 87 3.86 -4.75 16.50
N GLN A 88 4.26 -5.85 17.15
CA GLN A 88 3.82 -6.20 18.51
C GLN A 88 4.22 -5.18 19.57
N THR A 89 5.31 -4.45 19.36
CA THR A 89 5.81 -3.44 20.32
C THR A 89 5.15 -2.06 20.16
N THR A 90 4.25 -1.90 19.17
CA THR A 90 3.59 -0.62 18.91
C THR A 90 2.39 -0.44 19.85
N THR A 91 2.26 0.72 20.47
CA THR A 91 1.13 1.00 21.37
C THR A 91 -0.19 1.03 20.59
N PRO A 92 -1.34 0.68 21.20
CA PRO A 92 -2.62 0.64 20.48
C PRO A 92 -2.99 1.94 19.76
N ASN A 93 -2.73 3.10 20.38
CA ASN A 93 -3.02 4.40 19.76
C ASN A 93 -2.11 4.66 18.55
N GLN A 94 -0.81 4.35 18.65
CA GLN A 94 0.11 4.47 17.52
C GLN A 94 -0.25 3.50 16.38
N ALA A 95 -0.71 2.29 16.71
CA ALA A 95 -1.15 1.32 15.71
C ALA A 95 -2.36 1.83 14.93
N LYS A 96 -3.37 2.36 15.62
CA LYS A 96 -4.56 2.96 14.99
C LYS A 96 -4.21 4.15 14.11
N ILE A 97 -3.36 5.06 14.58
CA ILE A 97 -2.88 6.20 13.78
C ILE A 97 -2.11 5.72 12.56
N GLY A 98 -1.23 4.72 12.71
CA GLY A 98 -0.49 4.13 11.59
C GLY A 98 -1.42 3.51 10.53
N MET A 99 -2.51 2.85 10.96
CA MET A 99 -3.52 2.35 10.03
C MET A 99 -4.27 3.48 9.29
N LEU A 100 -4.56 4.60 9.97
CA LEU A 100 -5.18 5.77 9.33
C LEU A 100 -4.25 6.43 8.30
N ILE A 101 -2.95 6.56 8.61
CA ILE A 101 -1.95 7.08 7.67
C ILE A 101 -1.87 6.18 6.43
N ALA A 102 -1.80 4.86 6.63
CA ALA A 102 -1.80 3.90 5.52
C ALA A 102 -3.10 3.99 4.70
N PHE A 103 -4.26 4.15 5.34
CA PHE A 103 -5.53 4.33 4.66
C PHE A 103 -5.53 5.54 3.73
N ILE A 104 -5.10 6.70 4.23
CA ILE A 104 -5.00 7.93 3.42
C ILE A 104 -4.05 7.72 2.24
N ALA A 105 -2.92 7.03 2.45
CA ALA A 105 -1.98 6.72 1.39
C ALA A 105 -2.59 5.81 0.30
N TYR A 106 -3.35 4.77 0.67
CA TYR A 106 -4.06 3.93 -0.30
C TYR A 106 -5.12 4.70 -1.09
N ILE A 107 -5.88 5.58 -0.44
CA ILE A 107 -6.83 6.47 -1.14
C ILE A 107 -6.09 7.35 -2.15
N GLY A 108 -4.96 7.94 -1.76
CA GLY A 108 -4.12 8.73 -2.68
C GLY A 108 -3.63 7.91 -3.89
N ILE A 109 -3.17 6.67 -3.67
CA ILE A 109 -2.75 5.76 -4.75
C ILE A 109 -3.91 5.47 -5.71
N LEU A 110 -5.10 5.19 -5.19
CA LEU A 110 -6.31 4.96 -5.99
C LEU A 110 -6.68 6.19 -6.81
N THR A 111 -6.71 7.37 -6.19
CA THR A 111 -6.98 8.64 -6.89
C THR A 111 -6.00 8.86 -8.04
N LEU A 112 -4.69 8.68 -7.80
CA LEU A 112 -3.68 8.80 -8.85
C LEU A 112 -3.78 7.69 -9.90
N ALA A 113 -4.39 6.54 -9.59
CA ALA A 113 -4.63 5.46 -10.55
C ALA A 113 -5.68 5.83 -11.59
N PHE A 114 -6.72 6.56 -11.18
CA PHE A 114 -7.82 6.98 -12.04
C PHE A 114 -7.59 8.34 -12.70
N VAL A 115 -7.20 9.35 -11.91
CA VAL A 115 -7.14 10.74 -12.38
C VAL A 115 -5.95 10.97 -13.31
N LYS A 116 -4.78 10.40 -12.98
CA LYS A 116 -3.51 10.58 -13.71
C LYS A 116 -3.33 12.04 -14.19
N PRO A 117 -3.28 13.00 -13.26
CA PRO A 117 -3.21 14.41 -13.62
C PRO A 117 -2.02 14.67 -14.55
N LEU A 118 -2.18 15.64 -15.45
CA LEU A 118 -1.10 16.13 -16.30
C LEU A 118 0.09 16.55 -15.42
N ASN A 119 1.30 16.33 -15.92
CA ASN A 119 2.52 16.75 -15.23
C ASN A 119 2.40 18.24 -14.88
N LEU A 120 2.68 18.58 -13.62
CA LEU A 120 2.48 19.95 -13.15
C LEU A 120 3.49 20.94 -13.74
N PHE A 121 4.50 20.48 -14.48
CA PHE A 121 5.48 21.26 -15.21
C PHE A 121 6.01 20.42 -16.37
#